data_AF-A0A7K4GKS6-F1
#
_entry.id   AF-A0A7K4GKS6-F1
#
_cell.length_a   1.000
_cell.length_b   1.000
_cell.length_c   1.000
_cell.angle_alpha   90.00
_cell.angle_beta   90.00
_cell.angle_gamma   90.00
#
_symmetry.space_group_name_H-M   'P 1'
#
loop_
_entity.id
_entity.type
_entity.pdbx_description
1 polymer ?
#
loop_
_entity_poly.entity_id
_entity_poly.type
_entity_poly.pdbx_seq_one_letter_code
_entity_poly.pdbx_strand_id
1 'polypeptide(L)'
;MEDNLKIPEDERHKFSQPLGKLYSGTRKETINEVEKAINTFLEAKFLIKVYLVGDIVTQDFLSNDFLKAFIKICVIDEKTQRNQIKIETEEFFEDIIEFENPQGGIQKESFTLLDEIVSSDKRTLLKIIEGEEDLLVLPLVLSIPLSETTKNLVFYGQPPVTDSKKTIPEGIVMVDVEKRIQKAVKRFVEMMK
;
A
#
# COMPACT_ATOMS: atom_id res chain seq x y z
N MET A 1 18.75 -17.80 12.37
CA MET A 1 18.14 -16.58 12.94
C MET A 1 18.70 -15.45 12.12
N GLU A 2 18.05 -15.19 10.99
CA GLU A 2 18.41 -14.14 10.03
C GLU A 2 17.30 -13.10 10.16
N ASP A 3 17.69 -11.90 10.56
CA ASP A 3 16.82 -10.97 11.27
C ASP A 3 15.72 -10.36 10.39
N ASN A 4 14.52 -10.19 10.97
CA ASN A 4 13.44 -9.37 10.41
C ASN A 4 13.91 -7.92 10.30
N LEU A 5 13.62 -7.25 9.18
CA LEU A 5 14.01 -5.86 8.99
C LEU A 5 13.18 -4.94 9.90
N LYS A 6 13.84 -4.10 10.69
CA LYS A 6 13.20 -3.07 11.50
C LYS A 6 13.70 -1.68 11.15
N ILE A 7 12.84 -0.69 11.39
CA ILE A 7 13.21 0.71 11.26
C ILE A 7 14.24 1.05 12.36
N PRO A 8 15.42 1.60 12.02
CA PRO A 8 16.36 2.10 13.01
C PRO A 8 15.71 3.22 13.85
N GLU A 9 15.92 3.20 15.17
CA GLU A 9 15.25 4.13 16.09
C GLU A 9 15.51 5.61 15.75
N ASP A 10 16.72 5.93 15.32
CA ASP A 10 17.17 7.27 14.91
C ASP A 10 16.57 7.71 13.57
N GLU A 11 16.05 6.78 12.78
CA GLU A 11 15.55 7.01 11.43
C GLU A 11 14.02 7.00 11.30
N ARG A 12 13.29 6.73 12.40
CA ARG A 12 11.81 6.70 12.43
C ARG A 12 11.15 7.93 11.78
N HIS A 13 11.75 9.10 11.95
CA HIS A 13 11.25 10.35 11.37
C HIS A 13 11.25 10.38 9.84
N LYS A 14 12.09 9.59 9.17
CA LYS A 14 12.13 9.49 7.70
C LYS A 14 11.01 8.59 7.19
N PHE A 15 10.71 7.52 7.92
CA PHE A 15 9.66 6.56 7.59
C PHE A 15 8.25 7.11 7.85
N SER A 16 8.12 8.18 8.65
CA SER A 16 6.84 8.87 8.87
C SER A 16 6.48 9.88 7.78
N GLN A 17 7.37 10.15 6.83
CA GLN A 17 7.05 11.00 5.68
C GLN A 17 6.30 10.19 4.61
N PRO A 18 5.22 10.73 4.03
CA PRO A 18 4.55 10.13 2.89
C PRO A 18 5.55 9.82 1.76
N LEU A 19 5.54 8.58 1.28
CA LEU A 19 6.35 8.14 0.15
C LEU A 19 5.89 8.81 -1.17
N GLY A 20 4.62 9.25 -1.20
CA GLY A 20 3.99 9.87 -2.35
C GLY A 20 3.15 11.08 -1.99
N LYS A 21 2.16 11.39 -2.83
CA LYS A 21 1.26 12.53 -2.65
C LYS A 21 0.23 12.19 -1.59
N LEU A 22 0.18 12.99 -0.52
CA LEU A 22 -0.86 12.89 0.51
C LEU A 22 -2.10 13.66 0.07
N TYR A 23 -3.25 12.99 0.09
CA TYR A 23 -4.58 13.58 0.05
C TYR A 23 -5.13 13.61 1.47
N SER A 24 -5.22 14.81 2.04
CA SER A 24 -5.74 15.04 3.39
C SER A 24 -7.17 15.59 3.34
N GLY A 25 -7.98 15.25 4.33
CA GLY A 25 -9.37 15.68 4.43
C GLY A 25 -10.25 14.54 4.92
N THR A 26 -11.56 14.73 4.82
CA THR A 26 -12.51 13.65 5.11
C THR A 26 -12.34 12.48 4.13
N ARG A 27 -12.78 11.27 4.51
CA ARG A 27 -12.78 10.09 3.61
C ARG A 27 -13.44 10.38 2.26
N LYS A 28 -14.55 11.12 2.25
CA LYS A 28 -15.24 11.52 1.01
C LYS A 28 -14.39 12.46 0.14
N GLU A 29 -13.74 13.45 0.74
CA GLU A 29 -12.90 14.40 0.00
C GLU A 29 -11.67 13.72 -0.59
N THR A 30 -11.01 12.88 0.21
CA THR A 30 -9.81 12.14 -0.24
C THR A 30 -10.13 11.19 -1.39
N ILE A 31 -11.25 10.47 -1.32
CA ILE A 31 -11.70 9.59 -2.43
C ILE A 31 -12.01 10.40 -3.70
N ASN A 32 -12.70 11.54 -3.58
CA ASN A 32 -12.94 12.41 -4.75
C ASN A 32 -11.62 12.88 -5.41
N GLU A 33 -10.60 13.22 -4.61
CA GLU A 33 -9.30 13.64 -5.15
C GLU A 33 -8.53 12.49 -5.80
N VAL A 34 -8.64 11.28 -5.24
CA VAL A 34 -8.09 10.06 -5.84
C VAL A 34 -8.75 9.76 -7.17
N GLU A 35 -10.07 9.86 -7.28
CA GLU A 35 -10.81 9.67 -8.53
C GLU A 35 -10.33 10.65 -9.62
N LYS A 36 -10.20 11.94 -9.27
CA LYS A 36 -9.68 12.96 -10.19
C LYS A 36 -8.27 12.63 -10.68
N ALA A 37 -7.40 12.15 -9.78
CA ALA A 37 -6.05 11.77 -10.13
C ALA A 37 -6.01 10.58 -11.10
N ILE A 38 -6.82 9.54 -10.85
CA ILE A 38 -6.94 8.39 -11.75
C ILE A 38 -7.53 8.81 -13.10
N ASN A 39 -8.58 9.64 -13.11
CA ASN A 39 -9.16 10.16 -14.35
C ASN A 39 -8.14 10.93 -15.20
N THR A 40 -7.25 11.71 -14.57
CA THR A 40 -6.16 12.40 -15.28
C THR A 40 -5.26 11.42 -16.04
N PHE A 41 -4.92 10.28 -15.44
CA PHE A 41 -4.12 9.24 -16.11
C PHE A 41 -4.91 8.50 -17.20
N LEU A 42 -6.21 8.26 -17.00
CA LEU A 42 -7.08 7.64 -18.00
C LEU A 42 -7.26 8.54 -19.24
N GLU A 43 -7.43 9.84 -19.05
CA GLU A 43 -7.47 10.83 -20.13
C GLU A 43 -6.19 10.82 -20.96
N ALA A 44 -5.04 10.66 -20.28
CA ALA A 44 -3.72 10.47 -20.89
C ALA A 44 -3.49 9.06 -21.46
N LYS A 45 -4.52 8.20 -21.50
CA LYS A 45 -4.51 6.86 -22.11
C LYS A 45 -3.61 5.82 -21.43
N PHE A 46 -3.29 6.02 -20.14
CA PHE A 46 -2.62 4.98 -19.37
C PHE A 46 -3.58 3.87 -18.95
N LEU A 47 -3.09 2.63 -18.94
CA LEU A 47 -3.69 1.56 -18.15
C LEU A 47 -3.38 1.79 -16.68
N ILE A 48 -4.31 1.46 -15.78
CA ILE A 48 -4.15 1.68 -14.34
C ILE A 48 -4.17 0.35 -13.62
N LYS A 49 -3.19 0.12 -12.74
CA LYS A 49 -3.17 -0.97 -11.77
C LYS A 49 -3.03 -0.37 -10.37
N VAL A 50 -3.93 -0.76 -9.47
CA VAL A 50 -4.01 -0.23 -8.10
C VAL A 50 -3.60 -1.31 -7.10
N TYR A 51 -2.77 -0.93 -6.15
CA TYR A 51 -2.31 -1.77 -5.05
C TYR A 51 -2.59 -1.05 -3.74
N LEU A 52 -3.23 -1.73 -2.79
CA LEU A 52 -3.72 -1.12 -1.55
C LEU A 52 -3.01 -1.75 -0.37
N VAL A 53 -2.58 -0.93 0.58
CA VAL A 53 -2.04 -1.36 1.88
C VAL A 53 -2.83 -0.66 2.97
N GLY A 54 -3.58 -1.42 3.75
CA GLY A 54 -4.40 -0.94 4.85
C GLY A 54 -5.89 -1.19 4.69
N ASP A 55 -6.55 -1.45 5.81
CA ASP A 55 -7.97 -1.80 5.87
C ASP A 55 -8.90 -0.70 5.38
N ILE A 56 -8.72 0.52 5.88
CA ILE A 56 -9.62 1.66 5.60
C ILE A 56 -9.58 2.02 4.11
N VAL A 57 -8.37 2.12 3.54
CA VAL A 57 -8.20 2.44 2.11
C VAL A 57 -8.75 1.31 1.24
N THR A 58 -8.54 0.05 1.64
CA THR A 58 -9.10 -1.11 0.95
C THR A 58 -10.62 -1.08 0.95
N GLN A 59 -11.24 -0.81 2.09
CA GLN A 59 -12.69 -0.67 2.22
C GLN A 59 -13.23 0.46 1.34
N ASP A 60 -12.61 1.64 1.36
CA ASP A 60 -13.06 2.79 0.58
C ASP A 60 -13.01 2.54 -0.92
N PHE A 61 -11.94 1.90 -1.41
CA PHE A 61 -11.80 1.53 -2.83
C PHE A 61 -12.79 0.43 -3.23
N LEU A 62 -12.99 -0.59 -2.40
CA LEU A 62 -13.93 -1.67 -2.69
C LEU A 62 -15.41 -1.23 -2.65
N SER A 63 -15.72 -0.18 -1.89
CA SER A 63 -17.06 0.41 -1.80
C SER A 63 -17.36 1.39 -2.94
N ASN A 64 -16.39 1.65 -3.81
CA ASN A 64 -16.50 2.59 -4.92
C ASN A 64 -16.32 1.85 -6.26
N ASP A 65 -17.40 1.70 -7.03
CA ASP A 65 -17.40 0.90 -8.27
C ASP A 65 -16.35 1.37 -9.30
N PHE A 66 -16.09 2.67 -9.38
CA PHE A 66 -15.08 3.21 -10.28
C PHE A 66 -13.67 2.79 -9.85
N LEU A 67 -13.32 2.99 -8.57
CA LEU A 67 -12.00 2.65 -8.05
C LEU A 67 -11.76 1.14 -8.00
N LYS A 68 -12.79 0.38 -7.63
CA LYS A 68 -12.79 -1.08 -7.52
C LYS A 68 -12.30 -1.76 -8.80
N ALA A 69 -12.63 -1.21 -9.97
CA ALA A 69 -12.25 -1.77 -11.26
C ALA A 69 -10.74 -1.86 -11.50
N PHE A 70 -9.92 -1.08 -10.78
CA PHE A 70 -8.47 -1.01 -10.98
C PHE A 70 -7.67 -1.83 -9.98
N ILE A 71 -8.30 -2.39 -8.94
CA ILE A 71 -7.62 -3.08 -7.84
C ILE A 71 -6.98 -4.37 -8.34
N LYS A 72 -5.70 -4.55 -8.00
CA LYS A 72 -4.90 -5.76 -8.26
C LYS A 72 -4.49 -6.46 -6.97
N ILE A 73 -3.99 -5.73 -5.98
CA ILE A 73 -3.55 -6.33 -4.72
C ILE A 73 -4.11 -5.50 -3.58
N CYS A 74 -4.63 -6.17 -2.55
CA CYS A 74 -4.91 -5.56 -1.26
C CYS A 74 -4.08 -6.28 -0.19
N VAL A 75 -3.40 -5.52 0.65
CA VAL A 75 -2.70 -6.00 1.84
C VAL A 75 -3.41 -5.42 3.04
N ILE A 76 -3.92 -6.27 3.92
CA ILE A 76 -4.67 -5.87 5.12
C ILE A 76 -4.17 -6.66 6.33
N ASP A 77 -4.40 -6.17 7.54
CA ASP A 77 -4.21 -6.96 8.75
C ASP A 77 -5.56 -7.38 9.38
N GLU A 78 -5.54 -8.39 10.24
CA GLU A 78 -6.75 -8.81 10.96
C GLU A 78 -7.04 -7.98 12.22
N LYS A 79 -6.17 -7.04 12.63
CA LYS A 79 -6.40 -6.26 13.86
C LYS A 79 -7.61 -5.37 13.72
N THR A 80 -7.84 -4.81 12.53
CA THR A 80 -9.02 -3.98 12.24
C THR A 80 -10.31 -4.81 12.09
N GLN A 81 -10.21 -6.12 11.82
CA GLN A 81 -11.39 -7.00 11.69
C GLN A 81 -12.13 -7.26 13.01
N ARG A 82 -11.57 -6.89 14.18
CA ARG A 82 -12.33 -6.87 15.44
C ARG A 82 -13.53 -5.90 15.41
N ASN A 83 -13.60 -5.00 14.42
CA ASN A 83 -14.81 -4.23 14.09
C ASN A 83 -15.12 -4.26 12.58
N GLN A 84 -16.03 -5.14 12.17
CA GLN A 84 -16.99 -4.92 11.07
C GLN A 84 -16.51 -4.80 9.61
N ILE A 85 -15.29 -5.23 9.24
CA ILE A 85 -14.96 -5.31 7.80
C ILE A 85 -15.31 -6.70 7.26
N LYS A 86 -16.60 -6.91 6.95
CA LYS A 86 -17.01 -7.99 6.06
C LYS A 86 -16.67 -7.57 4.64
N ILE A 87 -15.43 -7.77 4.21
CA ILE A 87 -15.15 -7.69 2.78
C ILE A 87 -15.84 -8.91 2.16
N GLU A 88 -16.95 -8.71 1.45
CA GLU A 88 -17.59 -9.74 0.63
C GLU A 88 -16.60 -10.09 -0.51
N THR A 89 -15.70 -11.03 -0.22
CA THR A 89 -14.37 -11.16 -0.85
C THR A 89 -14.26 -12.30 -1.83
N GLU A 90 -15.03 -13.36 -1.60
CA GLU A 90 -14.77 -14.67 -2.22
C GLU A 90 -14.96 -14.65 -3.74
N GLU A 91 -15.79 -13.73 -4.27
CA GLU A 91 -15.97 -13.58 -5.73
C GLU A 91 -15.11 -12.50 -6.37
N PHE A 92 -14.59 -11.54 -5.60
CA PHE A 92 -13.82 -10.42 -6.16
C PHE A 92 -12.34 -10.76 -6.36
N PHE A 93 -11.75 -11.42 -5.37
CA PHE A 93 -10.36 -11.83 -5.40
C PHE A 93 -10.23 -13.23 -6.00
N GLU A 94 -9.23 -13.39 -6.86
CA GLU A 94 -8.90 -14.66 -7.49
C GLU A 94 -8.06 -15.53 -6.57
N ASP A 95 -7.21 -14.91 -5.74
CA ASP A 95 -6.40 -15.58 -4.71
C ASP A 95 -6.53 -14.83 -3.37
N ILE A 96 -6.55 -15.60 -2.27
CA ILE A 96 -6.46 -15.11 -0.90
C ILE A 96 -5.28 -15.83 -0.24
N ILE A 97 -4.34 -15.06 0.28
CA ILE A 97 -3.11 -15.58 0.90
C ILE A 97 -3.03 -15.04 2.31
N GLU A 98 -2.70 -15.90 3.26
CA GLU A 98 -2.43 -15.54 4.65
C GLU A 98 -0.92 -15.53 4.89
N PHE A 99 -0.45 -14.55 5.65
CA PHE A 99 0.96 -14.35 5.93
C PHE A 99 1.15 -13.77 7.34
N GLU A 100 2.30 -14.04 7.94
CA GLU A 100 2.71 -13.45 9.21
C GLU A 100 3.76 -12.37 8.91
N ASN A 101 3.64 -11.20 9.52
CA ASN A 101 4.62 -10.14 9.37
C ASN A 101 4.78 -9.39 10.69
N PRO A 102 6.00 -9.28 11.28
CA PRO A 102 6.19 -8.70 12.60
C PRO A 102 5.71 -7.25 12.69
N GLN A 103 5.14 -6.89 13.85
CA GLN A 103 4.80 -5.50 14.18
C GLN A 103 6.02 -4.58 14.06
N GLY A 104 5.85 -3.43 13.39
CA GLY A 104 6.92 -2.47 13.15
C GLY A 104 8.13 -2.99 12.37
N GLY A 105 7.97 -4.08 11.62
CA GLY A 105 9.02 -4.68 10.81
C GLY A 105 8.54 -5.28 9.49
N ILE A 106 9.48 -5.85 8.75
CA ILE A 106 9.26 -6.55 7.49
C ILE A 106 9.93 -7.92 7.60
N GLN A 107 9.12 -8.96 7.49
CA GLN A 107 9.59 -10.33 7.38
C GLN A 107 10.25 -10.54 6.02
N LYS A 108 11.45 -11.12 5.99
CA LYS A 108 12.27 -11.23 4.76
C LYS A 108 11.56 -12.00 3.64
N GLU A 109 10.74 -12.99 3.98
CA GLU A 109 9.93 -13.77 3.05
C GLU A 109 8.88 -12.90 2.32
N SER A 110 8.52 -11.72 2.85
CA SER A 110 7.55 -10.82 2.23
C SER A 110 8.01 -10.34 0.86
N PHE A 111 9.32 -10.18 0.63
CA PHE A 111 9.86 -9.72 -0.65
C PHE A 111 9.59 -10.77 -1.75
N THR A 112 9.94 -12.03 -1.48
CA THR A 112 9.71 -13.13 -2.41
C THR A 112 8.22 -13.37 -2.60
N LEU A 113 7.43 -13.36 -1.53
CA LEU A 113 5.98 -13.52 -1.61
C LEU A 113 5.32 -12.44 -2.47
N LEU A 114 5.67 -11.17 -2.26
CA LEU A 114 5.09 -10.07 -3.03
C LEU A 114 5.54 -10.07 -4.49
N ASP A 115 6.78 -10.50 -4.78
CA ASP A 115 7.24 -10.73 -6.15
C ASP A 115 6.39 -11.80 -6.85
N GLU A 116 6.08 -12.90 -6.17
CA GLU A 116 5.23 -13.99 -6.69
C GLU A 116 3.79 -13.51 -6.91
N ILE A 117 3.20 -12.82 -5.93
CA ILE A 117 1.84 -12.28 -6.03
C ILE A 117 1.74 -11.30 -7.20
N VAL A 118 2.65 -10.33 -7.31
CA VAL A 118 2.65 -9.35 -8.40
C VAL A 118 2.83 -10.04 -9.75
N SER A 119 3.72 -11.02 -9.84
CA SER A 119 3.99 -11.75 -11.09
C SER A 119 2.83 -12.63 -11.55
N SER A 120 1.96 -13.06 -10.64
CA SER A 120 0.76 -13.85 -10.98
C SER A 120 -0.26 -13.06 -11.81
N ASP A 121 -0.23 -11.72 -11.73
CA ASP A 121 -1.23 -10.79 -12.26
C ASP A 121 -2.69 -11.14 -11.92
N LYS A 122 -2.92 -11.87 -10.83
CA LYS A 122 -4.26 -12.13 -10.28
C LYS A 122 -4.69 -11.02 -9.33
N ARG A 123 -6.00 -10.79 -9.21
CA ARG A 123 -6.55 -9.99 -8.11
C ARG A 123 -6.35 -10.74 -6.79
N THR A 124 -5.46 -10.26 -5.95
CA THR A 124 -5.03 -10.99 -4.74
C THR A 124 -5.29 -10.20 -3.48
N LEU A 125 -5.81 -10.88 -2.46
CA LEU A 125 -5.88 -10.38 -1.10
C LEU A 125 -4.80 -11.05 -0.25
N LEU A 126 -3.83 -10.27 0.23
CA LEU A 126 -2.82 -10.70 1.20
C LEU A 126 -3.27 -10.28 2.60
N LYS A 127 -3.57 -11.24 3.46
CA LYS A 127 -4.01 -11.04 4.85
C LYS A 127 -2.86 -11.28 5.82
N ILE A 128 -2.58 -10.28 6.65
CA ILE A 128 -1.60 -10.40 7.73
C ILE A 128 -2.32 -10.92 8.98
N ILE A 129 -2.17 -12.22 9.23
CA ILE A 129 -2.87 -12.92 10.32
C ILE A 129 -2.18 -12.73 11.68
N GLU A 130 -0.86 -12.47 11.67
CA GLU A 130 -0.09 -12.11 12.84
C GLU A 130 0.82 -10.91 12.54
N GLY A 131 0.64 -9.84 13.32
CA GLY A 131 1.46 -8.62 13.27
C GLY A 131 0.79 -7.45 12.54
N GLU A 132 1.44 -6.83 11.55
CA GLU A 132 0.99 -5.58 10.86
C GLU A 132 1.37 -5.54 9.37
N GLU A 133 0.64 -4.77 8.57
CA GLU A 133 0.82 -4.58 7.12
C GLU A 133 1.57 -3.29 6.73
N ASP A 134 1.62 -2.28 7.61
CA ASP A 134 2.05 -0.92 7.29
C ASP A 134 3.37 -0.84 6.49
N LEU A 135 4.39 -1.59 6.90
CA LEU A 135 5.70 -1.57 6.24
C LEU A 135 5.78 -2.41 4.98
N LEU A 136 4.79 -3.26 4.70
CA LEU A 136 4.73 -4.08 3.49
C LEU A 136 4.51 -3.25 2.21
N VAL A 137 4.16 -1.97 2.35
CA VAL A 137 4.21 -1.02 1.23
C VAL A 137 5.60 -0.95 0.59
N LEU A 138 6.68 -1.11 1.37
CA LEU A 138 8.05 -1.03 0.87
C LEU A 138 8.41 -2.20 -0.05
N PRO A 139 8.31 -3.49 0.38
CA PRO A 139 8.54 -4.61 -0.52
C PRO A 139 7.56 -4.60 -1.70
N LEU A 140 6.27 -4.25 -1.50
CA LEU A 140 5.29 -4.18 -2.57
C LEU A 140 5.70 -3.21 -3.69
N VAL A 141 6.17 -2.00 -3.32
CA VAL A 141 6.65 -1.01 -4.31
C VAL A 141 7.87 -1.53 -5.08
N LEU A 142 8.74 -2.32 -4.45
CA LEU A 142 9.91 -2.91 -5.11
C LEU A 142 9.54 -4.05 -6.05
N SER A 143 8.51 -4.82 -5.73
CA SER A 143 8.01 -5.95 -6.53
C SER A 143 7.28 -5.54 -7.80
N ILE A 144 6.71 -4.32 -7.83
CA ILE A 144 5.91 -3.84 -8.96
C ILE A 144 6.78 -3.58 -10.21
N PRO A 145 6.46 -4.18 -11.38
CA PRO A 145 7.20 -3.91 -12.61
C PRO A 145 6.88 -2.52 -13.16
N LEU A 146 7.89 -1.85 -13.70
CA LEU A 146 7.72 -0.55 -14.37
C LEU A 146 7.23 -0.74 -15.81
N SER A 147 6.37 0.17 -16.27
CA SER A 147 5.80 0.16 -17.62
C SER A 147 5.66 1.59 -18.13
N GLU A 148 5.83 1.78 -19.45
CA GLU A 148 5.61 3.06 -20.11
C GLU A 148 4.12 3.33 -20.41
N THR A 149 3.30 2.28 -20.45
CA THR A 149 1.87 2.36 -20.81
C THR A 149 0.94 2.10 -19.64
N THR A 150 1.48 1.65 -18.50
CA THR A 150 0.72 1.33 -17.29
C THR A 150 1.20 2.15 -16.11
N LYS A 151 0.28 2.84 -15.45
CA LYS A 151 0.50 3.49 -14.16
C LYS A 151 0.18 2.51 -13.05
N ASN A 152 1.20 2.18 -12.27
CA ASN A 152 1.07 1.39 -11.06
C ASN A 152 0.96 2.34 -9.87
N LEU A 153 -0.21 2.36 -9.24
CA LEU A 153 -0.53 3.28 -8.16
C LEU A 153 -0.67 2.50 -6.86
N VAL A 154 0.19 2.77 -5.89
CA VAL A 154 0.07 2.20 -4.54
C VAL A 154 -0.61 3.22 -3.64
N PHE A 155 -1.61 2.78 -2.89
CA PHE A 155 -2.30 3.61 -1.91
C PHE A 155 -2.22 3.00 -0.52
N TYR A 156 -1.98 3.86 0.46
CA TYR A 156 -1.96 3.46 1.87
C TYR A 156 -2.45 4.59 2.77
N GLY A 157 -2.97 4.23 3.93
CA GLY A 157 -3.41 5.18 4.95
C GLY A 157 -2.21 5.86 5.62
N GLN A 158 -2.31 7.17 5.85
CA GLN A 158 -1.34 7.91 6.64
C GLN A 158 -2.04 8.41 7.90
N PRO A 159 -1.70 7.89 9.10
CA PRO A 159 -2.16 8.48 10.34
C PRO A 159 -1.51 9.86 10.54
N PRO A 160 -2.13 10.73 11.35
CA PRO A 160 -1.57 12.04 11.61
C PRO A 160 -0.23 11.89 12.34
N VAL A 161 0.81 12.55 11.83
CA VAL A 161 2.14 12.53 12.46
C VAL A 161 2.35 13.85 13.17
N THR A 162 2.40 13.79 14.49
CA THR A 162 2.65 14.94 15.37
C THR A 162 4.11 15.09 15.76
N ASP A 163 4.88 14.01 15.67
CA ASP A 163 6.26 13.93 16.21
C ASP A 163 7.34 14.32 15.18
N SER A 164 6.91 14.74 13.98
CA SER A 164 7.78 15.29 12.94
C SER A 164 7.93 16.81 13.05
N LYS A 165 9.03 17.37 12.50
CA LYS A 165 9.29 18.83 12.46
C LYS A 165 8.16 19.67 11.84
N LYS A 166 7.25 19.02 11.12
CA LYS A 166 6.01 19.57 10.57
C LYS A 166 4.88 18.59 10.88
N THR A 167 3.71 19.09 11.25
CA THR A 167 2.50 18.28 11.41
C THR A 167 2.07 17.72 10.05
N ILE A 168 1.90 16.41 9.96
CA ILE A 168 1.35 15.75 8.77
C ILE A 168 -0.09 15.36 9.11
N PRO A 169 -1.09 15.85 8.36
CA PRO A 169 -2.47 15.49 8.61
C PRO A 169 -2.73 14.03 8.24
N GLU A 170 -3.81 13.47 8.76
CA GLU A 170 -4.30 12.17 8.33
C GLU A 170 -4.80 12.21 6.87
N GLY A 171 -4.74 11.08 6.18
CA GLY A 171 -5.25 10.97 4.83
C GLY A 171 -4.82 9.71 4.09
N ILE A 172 -4.96 9.74 2.77
CA ILE A 172 -4.54 8.66 1.86
C ILE A 172 -3.32 9.13 1.09
N VAL A 173 -2.26 8.32 1.08
CA VAL A 173 -1.08 8.57 0.26
C VAL A 173 -1.22 7.82 -1.06
N MET A 174 -0.97 8.51 -2.17
CA MET A 174 -0.85 7.91 -3.50
C MET A 174 0.60 7.93 -3.95
N VAL A 175 1.13 6.76 -4.26
CA VAL A 175 2.47 6.56 -4.81
C VAL A 175 2.35 6.13 -6.27
N ASP A 176 2.77 7.00 -7.19
CA ASP A 176 2.99 6.63 -8.59
C ASP A 176 4.34 5.90 -8.68
N VAL A 177 4.30 4.57 -8.88
CA VAL A 177 5.49 3.72 -8.84
C VAL A 177 6.32 3.94 -10.10
N GLU A 178 7.30 4.81 -9.95
CA GLU A 178 8.31 5.11 -10.97
C GLU A 178 9.70 4.69 -10.49
N LYS A 179 10.66 4.60 -11.42
CA LYS A 179 12.06 4.25 -11.12
C LYS A 179 12.67 5.05 -9.98
N ARG A 180 12.31 6.34 -9.85
CA ARG A 180 12.79 7.21 -8.76
C ARG A 180 12.26 6.78 -7.39
N ILE A 181 10.99 6.34 -7.33
CA ILE A 181 10.35 5.87 -6.10
C ILE A 181 10.98 4.54 -5.70
N GLN A 182 11.10 3.57 -6.61
CA GLN A 182 11.76 2.30 -6.31
C GLN A 182 13.20 2.48 -5.81
N LYS A 183 13.94 3.42 -6.41
CA LYS A 183 15.29 3.76 -5.93
C LYS A 183 15.29 4.37 -4.53
N ALA A 184 14.28 5.18 -4.19
CA ALA A 184 14.13 5.75 -2.85
C ALA A 184 13.75 4.67 -1.82
N VAL A 185 12.77 3.82 -2.14
CA VAL A 185 12.35 2.70 -1.30
C VAL A 185 13.49 1.72 -1.07
N LYS A 186 14.27 1.39 -2.11
CA LYS A 186 15.43 0.53 -1.98
C LYS A 186 16.43 1.06 -0.95
N ARG A 187 16.66 2.37 -0.93
CA ARG A 187 17.52 3.01 0.09
C ARG A 187 16.91 2.93 1.49
N PHE A 188 15.60 3.08 1.64
CA PHE A 188 14.93 2.90 2.94
C PHE A 188 15.11 1.47 3.44
N VAL A 189 14.87 0.48 2.59
CA VAL A 189 15.05 -0.94 2.93
C VAL A 189 16.51 -1.24 3.30
N GLU A 190 17.49 -0.70 2.56
CA GLU A 190 18.93 -0.85 2.87
C GLU A 190 19.34 -0.20 4.20
N MET A 191 18.57 0.75 4.72
CA MET A 191 18.80 1.36 6.04
C MET A 191 18.23 0.53 7.19
N MET A 192 17.27 -0.36 6.91
CA MET A 192 16.68 -1.23 7.93
C MET A 192 17.67 -2.29 8.39
N LYS A 193 17.56 -2.70 9.65
CA LYS A 193 18.44 -3.68 10.29
C LYS A 193 17.65 -4.80 10.94
#